data_AF-A0A1A9AGU1-F1
#
_entry.id   AF-A0A1A9AGU1-F1
#
_cell.length_a   1.000
_cell.length_b   1.000
_cell.length_c   1.000
_cell.angle_alpha   90.00
_cell.angle_beta   90.00
_cell.angle_gamma   90.00
#
_symmetry.space_group_name_H-M   'P 1'
#
loop_
_entity.id
_entity.type
_entity.pdbx_description
1 polymer ?
#
loop_
_entity_poly.entity_id
_entity_poly.type
_entity_poly.pdbx_seq_one_letter_code
_entity_poly.pdbx_strand_id
1 'polypeptide(L)'
;MSDEIKALKDIDSLIFDYELDNIKGKCVHCSSCYNYGKNLSNPFFFHLLCQRLVKNIEFIHLAYGINRKYSDEKSCNDFIYWIHNNVNNMKDKINESEINNIFSELKIIWNEVNGKLKDNDKEPLRSCDISKLNTLNFDELKKNKLMADYCQNFELLHLKLTFGNKPHCKDYYDYFMKTKKAYEDVLKECHKQGIGTKCPKICIRKQNNNPQLILKNLRCDEIPKPVEEEKHITEKQCNTEKGVLQSQLERALLDASNPVFNYSDPRAVFLILSTFWGIFLTLFSLYKITPFGVWIRNKLLRKKLTEDNFDEAVDDESIYDYSGSMNTNMQNLEYNISYNSDWSPSQ
;
A
#
# COMPACT_ATOMS: atom_id res chain seq x y z
N MET A 1 -10.50 9.61 -22.16
CA MET A 1 -10.07 9.20 -20.80
C MET A 1 -8.91 8.18 -20.80
N SER A 2 -9.03 6.96 -21.37
CA SER A 2 -7.90 6.00 -21.42
C SER A 2 -6.69 6.51 -22.23
N ASP A 3 -6.95 7.17 -23.37
CA ASP A 3 -5.89 7.60 -24.29
C ASP A 3 -5.26 8.95 -23.90
N GLU A 4 -6.03 9.87 -23.31
CA GLU A 4 -5.51 11.13 -22.72
C GLU A 4 -4.56 10.85 -21.55
N ILE A 5 -4.88 9.86 -20.70
CA ILE A 5 -4.01 9.41 -19.60
C ILE A 5 -2.72 8.81 -20.16
N LYS A 6 -2.71 8.29 -21.40
CA LYS A 6 -1.52 7.70 -22.01
C LYS A 6 -0.57 8.78 -22.57
N ALA A 7 -1.11 9.88 -23.11
CA ALA A 7 -0.34 11.01 -23.64
C ALA A 7 0.40 11.82 -22.55
N LEU A 8 -0.27 12.04 -21.41
CA LEU A 8 0.24 12.86 -20.32
C LEU A 8 1.26 12.14 -19.42
N LYS A 9 1.47 10.83 -19.62
CA LYS A 9 2.48 10.04 -18.91
C LYS A 9 3.92 10.46 -19.19
N ASP A 10 4.15 11.12 -20.32
CA ASP A 10 5.48 11.62 -20.70
C ASP A 10 5.82 12.96 -20.01
N ILE A 11 4.85 13.63 -19.39
CA ILE A 11 5.06 14.93 -18.75
C ILE A 11 5.58 14.71 -17.33
N ASP A 12 6.88 14.94 -17.14
CA ASP A 12 7.58 14.66 -15.89
C ASP A 12 6.90 15.25 -14.64
N SER A 13 6.37 16.48 -14.73
CA SER A 13 5.68 17.08 -13.58
C SER A 13 4.40 16.34 -13.19
N LEU A 14 3.67 15.80 -14.18
CA LEU A 14 2.43 15.07 -13.95
C LEU A 14 2.69 13.66 -13.40
N ILE A 15 3.84 13.08 -13.69
CA ILE A 15 4.23 11.77 -13.13
C ILE A 15 4.28 11.88 -11.60
N PHE A 16 4.96 12.89 -11.06
CA PHE A 16 5.07 13.03 -9.61
C PHE A 16 3.71 13.30 -8.94
N ASP A 17 2.90 14.18 -9.52
CA ASP A 17 1.54 14.45 -9.04
C ASP A 17 0.68 13.17 -9.06
N TYR A 18 0.79 12.37 -10.12
CA TYR A 18 0.09 11.10 -10.24
C TYR A 18 0.50 10.11 -9.14
N GLU A 19 1.80 9.99 -8.85
CA GLU A 19 2.29 9.13 -7.77
C GLU A 19 1.72 9.60 -6.42
N LEU A 20 1.82 10.89 -6.09
CA LEU A 20 1.26 11.46 -4.85
C LEU A 20 -0.24 11.14 -4.67
N ASP A 21 -0.99 11.08 -5.77
CA ASP A 21 -2.42 10.76 -5.73
C ASP A 21 -2.73 9.27 -5.66
N ASN A 22 -1.89 8.42 -6.26
CA ASN A 22 -2.19 7.01 -6.53
C ASN A 22 -1.26 6.02 -5.83
N ILE A 23 -0.51 6.44 -4.79
CA ILE A 23 0.43 5.56 -4.11
C ILE A 23 -0.24 4.28 -3.59
N LYS A 24 0.33 3.15 -4.01
CA LYS A 24 -0.05 1.78 -3.64
C LYS A 24 0.99 1.19 -2.71
N GLY A 25 0.59 0.15 -1.99
CA GLY A 25 1.49 -0.63 -1.13
C GLY A 25 1.18 -0.48 0.36
N LYS A 26 2.00 -1.20 1.14
CA LYS A 26 1.94 -1.19 2.61
C LYS A 26 2.43 0.15 3.13
N CYS A 27 1.82 0.61 4.22
CA CYS A 27 2.25 1.81 4.93
C CYS A 27 2.88 1.38 6.26
N VAL A 28 4.17 1.64 6.43
CA VAL A 28 4.92 1.16 7.60
C VAL A 28 4.63 2.04 8.83
N HIS A 29 4.48 3.33 8.62
CA HIS A 29 4.36 4.34 9.68
C HIS A 29 2.95 4.95 9.78
N CYS A 30 1.94 4.40 9.09
CA CYS A 30 0.57 4.91 9.19
C CYS A 30 -0.03 4.80 10.59
N SER A 31 0.56 4.01 11.48
CA SER A 31 0.15 3.95 12.88
C SER A 31 0.29 5.30 13.59
N SER A 32 1.21 6.18 13.16
CA SER A 32 1.33 7.55 13.68
C SER A 32 0.03 8.35 13.50
N CYS A 33 -0.80 8.04 12.50
CA CYS A 33 -2.06 8.74 12.25
C CYS A 33 -3.16 8.50 13.30
N TYR A 34 -3.07 7.44 14.12
CA TYR A 34 -4.10 7.15 15.14
C TYR A 34 -3.99 8.04 16.39
N ASN A 35 -2.87 8.75 16.54
CA ASN A 35 -2.60 9.59 17.70
C ASN A 35 -3.17 11.00 17.56
N TYR A 36 -3.57 11.41 16.35
CA TYR A 36 -3.88 12.80 16.02
C TYR A 36 -5.28 12.96 15.41
N GLY A 37 -5.80 14.19 15.43
CA GLY A 37 -7.04 14.54 14.74
C GLY A 37 -8.34 14.03 15.36
N LYS A 38 -8.30 13.49 16.59
CA LYS A 38 -9.50 13.03 17.33
C LYS A 38 -10.49 14.15 17.64
N ASN A 39 -9.98 15.37 17.81
CA ASN A 39 -10.77 16.55 18.15
C ASN A 39 -11.19 17.37 16.93
N LEU A 40 -10.83 16.92 15.72
CA LEU A 40 -11.24 17.58 14.48
C LEU A 40 -12.71 17.29 14.19
N SER A 41 -13.34 18.19 13.45
CA SER A 41 -14.73 18.11 13.03
C SER A 41 -15.00 16.87 12.16
N ASN A 42 -14.00 16.40 11.41
CA ASN A 42 -14.08 15.17 10.62
C ASN A 42 -12.84 14.28 10.82
N PRO A 43 -12.79 13.49 11.90
CA PRO A 43 -11.64 12.64 12.23
C PRO A 43 -11.39 11.55 11.17
N PHE A 44 -12.46 11.01 10.56
CA PHE A 44 -12.35 9.99 9.53
C PHE A 44 -11.61 10.50 8.30
N PHE A 45 -12.03 11.66 7.78
CA PHE A 45 -11.39 12.26 6.63
C PHE A 45 -9.93 12.62 6.96
N PHE A 46 -9.70 13.25 8.12
CA PHE A 46 -8.34 13.58 8.55
C PHE A 46 -7.46 12.34 8.58
N HIS A 47 -7.97 11.22 9.11
CA HIS A 47 -7.24 9.97 9.17
C HIS A 47 -6.87 9.46 7.76
N LEU A 48 -7.79 9.52 6.80
CA LEU A 48 -7.51 9.17 5.40
C LEU A 48 -6.42 10.06 4.78
N LEU A 49 -6.52 11.38 4.99
CA LEU A 49 -5.51 12.32 4.51
C LEU A 49 -4.15 12.07 5.16
N CYS A 50 -4.12 11.82 6.48
CA CYS A 50 -2.92 11.48 7.21
C CYS A 50 -2.27 10.22 6.65
N GLN A 51 -3.04 9.15 6.41
CA GLN A 51 -2.49 7.92 5.84
C GLN A 51 -1.85 8.16 4.47
N ARG A 52 -2.49 8.97 3.61
CA ARG A 52 -1.91 9.35 2.31
C ARG A 52 -0.64 10.20 2.48
N LEU A 53 -0.64 11.16 3.40
CA LEU A 53 0.54 11.95 3.73
C LEU A 53 1.73 11.07 4.12
N VAL A 54 1.52 10.14 5.07
CA VAL A 54 2.57 9.23 5.55
C VAL A 54 3.10 8.35 4.43
N LYS A 55 2.21 7.77 3.61
CA LYS A 55 2.60 6.99 2.44
C LYS A 55 3.43 7.81 1.44
N ASN A 56 3.08 9.07 1.22
CA ASN A 56 3.79 9.96 0.31
C ASN A 56 5.20 10.31 0.86
N ILE A 57 5.34 10.51 2.17
CA ILE A 57 6.64 10.68 2.82
C ILE A 57 7.51 9.42 2.62
N GLU A 58 6.96 8.23 2.90
CA GLU A 58 7.67 6.95 2.70
C GLU A 58 8.09 6.75 1.24
N PHE A 59 7.19 7.04 0.30
CA PHE A 59 7.46 6.96 -1.14
C PHE A 59 8.62 7.86 -1.56
N ILE A 60 8.64 9.12 -1.11
CA ILE A 60 9.71 10.06 -1.47
C ILE A 60 11.06 9.58 -0.91
N HIS A 61 11.09 9.09 0.33
CA HIS A 61 12.30 8.49 0.92
C HIS A 61 12.79 7.27 0.13
N LEU A 62 11.87 6.38 -0.25
CA LEU A 62 12.18 5.20 -1.05
C LEU A 62 12.71 5.58 -2.44
N ALA A 63 12.01 6.45 -3.15
CA ALA A 63 12.41 6.93 -4.48
C ALA A 63 13.79 7.58 -4.42
N TYR A 64 14.03 8.44 -3.43
CA TYR A 64 15.34 9.04 -3.22
C TYR A 64 16.44 8.00 -2.96
N GLY A 65 16.17 6.99 -2.14
CA GLY A 65 17.10 5.89 -1.87
C GLY A 65 17.47 5.09 -3.12
N ILE A 66 16.53 4.92 -4.06
CA ILE A 66 16.73 4.14 -5.28
C ILE A 66 17.44 4.93 -6.38
N ASN A 67 16.99 6.16 -6.66
CA ASN A 67 17.43 6.91 -7.84
C ASN A 67 17.58 8.42 -7.60
N ARG A 68 17.67 8.86 -6.33
CA ARG A 68 17.82 10.27 -5.93
C ARG A 68 16.72 11.20 -6.47
N LYS A 69 15.55 10.66 -6.83
CA LYS A 69 14.40 11.47 -7.26
C LYS A 69 13.75 12.22 -6.09
N TYR A 70 13.02 13.28 -6.45
CA TYR A 70 12.11 14.04 -5.58
C TYR A 70 12.75 14.74 -4.37
N SER A 71 14.06 15.00 -4.41
CA SER A 71 14.76 15.80 -3.39
C SER A 71 15.01 17.25 -3.78
N ASP A 72 14.53 17.66 -4.96
CA ASP A 72 14.67 19.03 -5.42
C ASP A 72 13.54 19.93 -4.88
N GLU A 73 13.80 21.23 -4.88
CA GLU A 73 12.87 22.24 -4.37
C GLU A 73 11.52 22.25 -5.09
N LYS A 74 11.46 21.91 -6.40
CA LYS A 74 10.19 21.85 -7.11
C LYS A 74 9.35 20.68 -6.61
N SER A 75 9.92 19.48 -6.57
CA SER A 75 9.23 18.29 -6.05
C SER A 75 8.70 18.54 -4.64
N CYS A 76 9.48 19.23 -3.82
CA CYS A 76 9.02 19.64 -2.52
C CYS A 76 7.82 20.61 -2.55
N ASN A 77 7.89 21.68 -3.35
CA ASN A 77 6.79 22.63 -3.50
C ASN A 77 5.52 21.97 -4.06
N ASP A 78 5.67 20.99 -4.97
CA ASP A 78 4.56 20.19 -5.47
C ASP A 78 3.91 19.35 -4.37
N PHE A 79 4.72 18.74 -3.50
CA PHE A 79 4.18 17.98 -2.37
C PHE A 79 3.47 18.89 -1.35
N ILE A 80 4.02 20.06 -1.05
CA ILE A 80 3.35 21.07 -0.20
C ILE A 80 2.03 21.52 -0.85
N TYR A 81 2.03 21.80 -2.15
CA TYR A 81 0.81 22.12 -2.89
C TYR A 81 -0.21 20.98 -2.80
N TRP A 82 0.22 19.72 -2.95
CA TRP A 82 -0.65 18.55 -2.85
C TRP A 82 -1.33 18.48 -1.48
N ILE A 83 -0.61 18.75 -0.39
CA ILE A 83 -1.18 18.82 0.96
C ILE A 83 -2.26 19.91 1.02
N HIS A 84 -1.93 21.12 0.59
CA HIS A 84 -2.89 22.24 0.57
C HIS A 84 -4.11 21.96 -0.30
N ASN A 85 -3.93 21.35 -1.48
CA ASN A 85 -5.01 21.02 -2.40
C ASN A 85 -5.97 20.02 -1.76
N ASN A 86 -5.45 18.98 -1.12
CA ASN A 86 -6.28 18.01 -0.39
C ASN A 86 -7.01 18.66 0.79
N VAL A 87 -6.36 19.56 1.55
CA VAL A 87 -7.01 20.28 2.66
C VAL A 87 -8.07 21.27 2.15
N ASN A 88 -7.80 22.02 1.09
CA ASN A 88 -8.73 23.01 0.55
C ASN A 88 -9.93 22.42 -0.16
N ASN A 89 -9.84 21.18 -0.67
CA ASN A 89 -11.01 20.46 -1.16
C ASN A 89 -12.06 20.18 -0.06
N MET A 90 -11.74 20.44 1.22
CA MET A 90 -12.70 20.47 2.33
C MET A 90 -13.24 21.85 2.68
N LYS A 91 -12.73 22.95 2.11
CA LYS A 91 -13.02 24.31 2.60
C LYS A 91 -14.51 24.67 2.62
N ASP A 92 -15.32 24.09 1.74
CA ASP A 92 -16.78 24.30 1.75
C ASP A 92 -17.51 23.56 2.89
N LYS A 93 -16.78 22.73 3.65
CA LYS A 93 -17.32 21.85 4.70
C LYS A 93 -16.83 22.22 6.10
N ILE A 94 -15.80 23.06 6.22
CA ILE A 94 -15.15 23.41 7.49
C ILE A 94 -14.65 24.86 7.48
N ASN A 95 -14.60 25.49 8.66
CA ASN A 95 -14.14 26.87 8.80
C ASN A 95 -12.60 27.00 8.76
N GLU A 96 -12.10 28.23 8.68
CA GLU A 96 -10.65 28.52 8.59
C GLU A 96 -9.86 28.04 9.82
N SER A 97 -10.45 28.10 11.01
CA SER A 97 -9.82 27.60 12.24
C SER A 97 -9.58 26.09 12.17
N GLU A 98 -10.57 25.34 11.68
CA GLU A 98 -10.48 23.89 11.48
C GLU A 98 -9.39 23.54 10.45
N ILE A 99 -9.30 24.30 9.35
CA ILE A 99 -8.22 24.13 8.35
C ILE A 99 -6.84 24.31 9.00
N ASN A 100 -6.68 25.33 9.85
CA ASN A 100 -5.44 25.57 10.57
C ASN A 100 -5.10 24.46 11.57
N ASN A 101 -6.11 23.88 12.23
CA ASN A 101 -5.94 22.73 13.12
C ASN A 101 -5.48 21.49 12.32
N ILE A 102 -6.12 21.21 11.18
CA ILE A 102 -5.71 20.12 10.27
C ILE A 102 -4.25 20.28 9.88
N PHE A 103 -3.84 21.45 9.37
CA PHE A 103 -2.45 21.67 8.98
C PHE A 103 -1.48 21.52 10.15
N SER A 104 -1.86 21.98 11.35
CA SER A 104 -1.03 21.84 12.55
C SER A 104 -0.79 20.38 12.92
N GLU A 105 -1.84 19.56 12.89
CA GLU A 105 -1.73 18.11 13.13
C GLU A 105 -0.89 17.42 12.06
N LEU A 106 -1.11 17.74 10.77
CA LEU A 106 -0.32 17.19 9.66
C LEU A 106 1.18 17.55 9.77
N LYS A 107 1.53 18.74 10.25
CA LYS A 107 2.94 19.12 10.53
C LYS A 107 3.58 18.23 11.59
N ILE A 108 2.85 17.92 12.66
CA ILE A 108 3.37 17.08 13.74
C ILE A 108 3.67 15.68 13.19
N ILE A 109 2.70 15.10 12.48
CA ILE A 109 2.85 13.78 11.84
C ILE A 109 4.00 13.78 10.83
N TRP A 110 4.11 14.83 10.00
CA TRP A 110 5.22 14.98 9.07
C TRP A 110 6.56 14.91 9.78
N ASN A 111 6.73 15.71 10.84
CA ASN A 111 7.99 15.76 11.58
C ASN A 111 8.32 14.42 12.26
N GLU A 112 7.31 13.74 12.80
CA GLU A 112 7.46 12.42 13.40
C GLU A 112 7.92 11.38 12.36
N VAL A 113 7.19 11.23 11.25
CA VAL A 113 7.46 10.21 10.24
C VAL A 113 8.72 10.53 9.46
N ASN A 114 8.87 11.75 8.97
CA ASN A 114 10.09 12.17 8.27
C ASN A 114 11.29 12.04 9.20
N GLY A 115 11.16 12.40 10.48
CA GLY A 115 12.22 12.24 11.49
C GLY A 115 12.67 10.79 11.68
N LYS A 116 11.75 9.82 11.66
CA LYS A 116 12.09 8.38 11.73
C LYS A 116 12.79 7.86 10.47
N LEU A 117 12.50 8.44 9.31
CA LEU A 117 13.05 8.03 8.02
C LEU A 117 14.36 8.74 7.66
N LYS A 118 14.70 9.82 8.36
CA LYS A 118 15.97 10.52 8.20
C LYS A 118 17.13 9.60 8.58
N ASP A 119 18.04 9.43 7.63
CA ASP A 119 19.37 8.88 7.84
C ASP A 119 20.38 10.01 7.58
N ASN A 120 21.56 9.98 8.21
CA ASN A 120 22.51 11.10 8.26
C ASN A 120 22.91 11.64 6.87
N ASP A 121 22.82 10.80 5.82
CA ASP A 121 23.13 11.16 4.42
C ASP A 121 21.91 11.15 3.47
N LYS A 122 20.69 10.96 3.99
CA LYS A 122 19.47 10.81 3.18
C LYS A 122 18.31 11.62 3.76
N GLU A 123 18.22 12.88 3.33
CA GLU A 123 17.13 13.78 3.72
C GLU A 123 16.48 14.42 2.47
N PRO A 124 15.71 13.65 1.67
CA PRO A 124 15.07 14.17 0.45
C PRO A 124 14.09 15.31 0.73
N LEU A 125 13.49 15.32 1.92
CA LEU A 125 12.51 16.33 2.33
C LEU A 125 13.15 17.56 3.02
N ARG A 126 14.49 17.69 3.00
CA ARG A 126 15.19 18.82 3.63
C ARG A 126 14.82 20.17 3.02
N SER A 127 14.59 20.21 1.71
CA SER A 127 14.17 21.42 1.01
C SER A 127 12.74 21.85 1.35
N CYS A 128 11.99 21.04 2.10
CA CYS A 128 10.61 21.31 2.47
C CYS A 128 10.47 22.11 3.73
N ASP A 129 10.06 23.37 3.54
CA ASP A 129 9.67 24.26 4.61
C ASP A 129 8.22 23.99 5.05
N ILE A 130 8.02 22.87 5.75
CA ILE A 130 6.71 22.49 6.30
C ILE A 130 6.24 23.45 7.40
N SER A 131 7.15 24.26 7.97
CA SER A 131 6.81 25.19 9.06
C SER A 131 5.76 26.22 8.63
N LYS A 132 5.78 26.60 7.34
CA LYS A 132 4.90 27.61 6.75
C LYS A 132 3.54 27.09 6.27
N LEU A 133 3.23 25.80 6.42
CA LEU A 133 2.00 25.19 5.88
C LEU A 133 0.71 25.95 6.25
N ASN A 134 0.64 26.59 7.43
CA ASN A 134 -0.57 27.32 7.86
C ASN A 134 -0.65 28.74 7.28
N THR A 135 0.48 29.28 6.81
CA THR A 135 0.61 30.69 6.37
C THR A 135 0.62 30.85 4.85
N LEU A 136 0.74 29.74 4.12
CA LEU A 136 0.82 29.78 2.67
C LEU A 136 -0.54 30.08 2.06
N ASN A 137 -0.57 31.04 1.13
CA ASN A 137 -1.75 31.34 0.33
C ASN A 137 -1.90 30.27 -0.76
N PHE A 138 -3.07 29.62 -0.81
CA PHE A 138 -3.32 28.53 -1.75
C PHE A 138 -3.32 28.96 -3.22
N ASP A 139 -3.89 30.12 -3.54
CA ASP A 139 -3.95 30.59 -4.92
C ASP A 139 -2.55 30.96 -5.42
N GLU A 140 -1.71 31.51 -4.55
CA GLU A 140 -0.29 31.75 -4.83
C GLU A 140 0.47 30.44 -5.04
N LEU A 141 0.29 29.45 -4.16
CA LEU A 141 0.87 28.11 -4.33
C LEU A 141 0.45 27.47 -5.67
N LYS A 142 -0.83 27.56 -6.01
CA LYS A 142 -1.38 27.01 -7.27
C LYS A 142 -0.75 27.66 -8.49
N LYS A 143 -0.64 29.00 -8.51
CA LYS A 143 0.01 29.74 -9.60
C LYS A 143 1.49 29.37 -9.71
N ASN A 144 2.20 29.33 -8.57
CA ASN A 144 3.62 28.99 -8.52
C ASN A 144 3.89 27.55 -9.00
N LYS A 145 3.03 26.60 -8.62
CA LYS A 145 3.10 25.23 -9.14
C LYS A 145 2.94 25.19 -10.65
N LEU A 146 1.86 25.78 -11.19
CA LEU A 146 1.62 25.78 -12.64
C LEU A 146 2.77 26.40 -13.44
N MET A 147 3.38 27.46 -12.90
CA MET A 147 4.59 28.07 -13.46
C MET A 147 5.81 27.14 -13.39
N ALA A 148 6.03 26.47 -12.25
CA ALA A 148 7.13 25.51 -12.11
C ALA A 148 6.97 24.31 -13.07
N ASP A 149 5.74 23.82 -13.22
CA ASP A 149 5.37 22.75 -14.14
C ASP A 149 5.62 23.16 -15.59
N TYR A 150 5.23 24.38 -15.98
CA TYR A 150 5.56 24.95 -17.29
C TYR A 150 7.07 24.89 -17.56
N CYS A 151 7.88 25.42 -16.64
CA CYS A 151 9.33 25.50 -16.84
C CYS A 151 10.01 24.13 -16.82
N GLN A 152 9.54 23.18 -16.00
CA GLN A 152 10.06 21.82 -16.00
C GLN A 152 9.89 21.17 -17.37
N ASN A 153 8.68 21.27 -17.93
CA ASN A 153 8.27 20.55 -19.12
C ASN A 153 8.51 21.33 -20.42
N PHE A 154 9.04 22.56 -20.37
CA PHE A 154 9.14 23.42 -21.54
C PHE A 154 9.90 22.76 -22.71
N GLU A 155 11.01 22.08 -22.43
CA GLU A 155 11.81 21.38 -23.45
C GLU A 155 11.01 20.23 -24.10
N LEU A 156 10.30 19.44 -23.29
CA LEU A 156 9.42 18.39 -23.78
C LEU A 156 8.30 18.98 -24.64
N LEU A 157 7.63 20.03 -24.16
CA LEU A 157 6.56 20.70 -24.91
C LEU A 157 7.08 21.30 -26.20
N HIS A 158 8.26 21.91 -26.18
CA HIS A 158 8.92 22.40 -27.39
C HIS A 158 9.15 21.26 -28.37
N LEU A 159 9.78 20.18 -27.95
CA LEU A 159 9.99 18.99 -28.78
C LEU A 159 8.67 18.44 -29.32
N LYS A 160 7.66 18.28 -28.46
CA LYS A 160 6.32 17.72 -28.74
C LYS A 160 5.37 18.70 -29.42
N LEU A 161 5.72 19.97 -29.64
CA LEU A 161 4.87 20.91 -30.39
C LEU A 161 5.53 21.49 -31.65
N THR A 162 6.86 21.47 -31.77
CA THR A 162 7.56 22.11 -32.92
C THR A 162 8.22 21.17 -33.92
N PHE A 163 8.53 19.92 -33.55
CA PHE A 163 9.08 18.90 -34.47
C PHE A 163 7.98 18.01 -35.11
N GLY A 164 8.23 17.27 -36.21
CA GLY A 164 7.17 16.60 -37.00
C GLY A 164 6.50 15.36 -36.39
N ASN A 165 5.40 14.89 -37.03
CA ASN A 165 4.59 13.68 -36.80
C ASN A 165 4.31 13.31 -35.33
N LYS A 166 3.17 13.77 -34.80
CA LYS A 166 2.92 13.70 -33.36
C LYS A 166 1.56 13.15 -32.97
N PRO A 167 1.50 11.91 -32.47
CA PRO A 167 0.33 11.48 -31.71
C PRO A 167 0.15 12.43 -30.51
N HIS A 168 -1.11 12.73 -30.17
CA HIS A 168 -1.48 13.53 -29.00
C HIS A 168 -1.03 15.00 -29.03
N CYS A 169 -0.80 15.60 -30.21
CA CYS A 169 -0.41 17.01 -30.35
C CYS A 169 -1.39 17.96 -29.64
N LYS A 170 -2.70 17.66 -29.72
CA LYS A 170 -3.76 18.39 -29.02
C LYS A 170 -3.57 18.38 -27.51
N ASP A 171 -3.31 17.23 -26.91
CA ASP A 171 -3.15 17.08 -25.45
C ASP A 171 -1.96 17.91 -24.93
N TYR A 172 -0.83 17.87 -25.64
CA TYR A 172 0.34 18.70 -25.31
C TYR A 172 0.06 20.19 -25.51
N TYR A 173 -0.70 20.56 -26.55
CA TYR A 173 -1.05 21.95 -26.82
C TYR A 173 -1.97 22.51 -25.75
N ASP A 174 -3.01 21.77 -25.35
CA ASP A 174 -3.95 22.16 -24.30
C ASP A 174 -3.22 22.34 -22.96
N TYR A 175 -2.31 21.41 -22.63
CA TYR A 175 -1.44 21.53 -21.46
C TYR A 175 -0.51 22.76 -21.55
N PHE A 176 0.12 22.98 -22.70
CA PHE A 176 0.98 24.15 -22.94
C PHE A 176 0.20 25.45 -22.78
N MET A 177 -0.99 25.57 -23.37
CA MET A 177 -1.79 26.79 -23.28
C MET A 177 -2.25 27.08 -21.84
N LYS A 178 -2.65 26.04 -21.11
CA LYS A 178 -3.02 26.14 -19.69
C LYS A 178 -1.85 26.65 -18.83
N THR A 179 -0.68 26.06 -18.99
CA THR A 179 0.51 26.36 -18.17
C THR A 179 1.22 27.64 -18.60
N LYS A 180 1.18 28.00 -19.89
CA LYS A 180 1.65 29.27 -20.45
C LYS A 180 0.99 30.47 -19.78
N LYS A 181 -0.33 30.43 -19.55
CA LYS A 181 -1.05 31.54 -18.88
C LYS A 181 -0.47 31.81 -17.49
N ALA A 182 -0.22 30.75 -16.72
CA ALA A 182 0.42 30.87 -15.40
C ALA A 182 1.84 31.43 -15.51
N TYR A 183 2.59 31.06 -16.55
CA TYR A 183 3.91 31.64 -16.81
C TYR A 183 3.86 33.14 -17.06
N GLU A 184 2.96 33.61 -17.92
CA GLU A 184 2.84 35.05 -18.22
C GLU A 184 2.41 35.88 -17.00
N ASP A 185 1.53 35.32 -16.17
CA ASP A 185 1.05 35.98 -14.95
C ASP A 185 2.16 36.09 -13.90
N VAL A 186 2.85 34.97 -13.60
CA VAL A 186 3.91 34.94 -12.57
C VAL A 186 5.17 35.67 -13.05
N LEU A 187 5.52 35.62 -14.33
CA LEU A 187 6.69 36.32 -14.88
C LEU A 187 6.57 37.85 -14.71
N LYS A 188 5.36 38.41 -14.88
CA LYS A 188 5.13 39.84 -14.65
C LYS A 188 5.41 40.22 -13.18
N GLU A 189 5.03 39.36 -12.24
CA GLU A 189 5.30 39.57 -10.81
C GLU A 189 6.80 39.42 -10.49
N CYS A 190 7.45 38.43 -11.11
CA CYS A 190 8.88 38.20 -11.03
C CYS A 190 9.73 39.42 -11.39
N HIS A 191 9.35 40.15 -12.45
CA HIS A 191 10.08 41.34 -12.87
C HIS A 191 9.82 42.56 -11.96
N LYS A 192 8.66 42.63 -11.31
CA LYS A 192 8.27 43.77 -10.46
C LYS A 192 8.93 43.77 -9.08
N GLN A 193 9.18 42.59 -8.52
CA GLN A 193 9.65 42.46 -7.11
C GLN A 193 11.14 42.13 -6.97
N GLY A 194 11.88 42.07 -8.08
CA GLY A 194 13.26 41.63 -8.10
C GLY A 194 13.38 40.10 -8.12
N ILE A 195 14.46 39.60 -8.72
CA ILE A 195 14.75 38.18 -8.86
C ILE A 195 14.98 37.59 -7.45
N GLY A 196 14.02 36.84 -6.90
CA GLY A 196 14.32 36.01 -5.73
C GLY A 196 13.17 35.52 -4.86
N THR A 197 12.03 36.23 -4.76
CA THR A 197 11.03 35.92 -3.71
C THR A 197 9.80 35.16 -4.19
N LYS A 198 9.35 35.36 -5.44
CA LYS A 198 8.11 34.74 -5.96
C LYS A 198 8.29 33.80 -7.16
N CYS A 199 9.47 33.76 -7.76
CA CYS A 199 9.69 32.97 -8.97
C CYS A 199 10.13 31.55 -8.62
N PRO A 200 9.52 30.51 -9.21
CA PRO A 200 10.04 29.16 -9.08
C PRO A 200 11.48 29.09 -9.61
N LYS A 201 12.42 28.63 -8.78
CA LYS A 201 13.86 28.63 -9.13
C LYS A 201 14.17 27.82 -10.40
N ILE A 202 13.37 26.77 -10.67
CA ILE A 202 13.49 25.99 -11.90
C ILE A 202 13.34 26.85 -13.17
N CYS A 203 12.50 27.88 -13.13
CA CYS A 203 12.30 28.83 -14.22
C CYS A 203 13.49 29.80 -14.39
N ILE A 204 14.21 30.10 -13.32
CA ILE A 204 15.41 30.95 -13.36
C ILE A 204 16.59 30.15 -13.93
N ARG A 205 16.72 28.88 -13.54
CA ARG A 205 17.82 28.00 -13.96
C ARG A 205 17.73 27.62 -15.44
N LYS A 206 16.53 27.25 -15.91
CA LYS A 206 16.29 26.96 -17.33
C LYS A 206 16.10 28.28 -18.07
N GLN A 207 17.18 28.93 -18.49
CA GLN A 207 17.10 30.10 -19.37
C GLN A 207 16.39 29.69 -20.68
N ASN A 208 15.56 30.60 -21.22
CA ASN A 208 14.86 30.46 -22.51
C ASN A 208 13.53 29.66 -22.54
N ASN A 209 12.71 29.71 -21.48
CA ASN A 209 11.34 29.16 -21.50
C ASN A 209 10.31 30.07 -22.21
N ASN A 210 10.73 30.81 -23.25
CA ASN A 210 9.88 31.78 -23.91
C ASN A 210 8.76 31.07 -24.70
N PRO A 211 7.47 31.29 -24.38
CA PRO A 211 6.35 30.65 -25.09
C PRO A 211 6.37 30.89 -26.61
N GLN A 212 6.97 32.01 -27.05
CA GLN A 212 7.06 32.37 -28.47
C GLN A 212 7.88 31.37 -29.30
N LEU A 213 8.80 30.63 -28.69
CA LEU A 213 9.58 29.60 -29.39
C LEU A 213 8.69 28.44 -29.85
N ILE A 214 7.68 28.10 -29.04
CA ILE A 214 6.69 27.07 -29.35
C ILE A 214 5.66 27.63 -30.33
N LEU A 215 5.09 28.80 -30.03
CA LEU A 215 4.00 29.40 -30.82
C LEU A 215 4.40 29.69 -32.27
N LYS A 216 5.61 30.19 -32.52
CA LYS A 216 6.07 30.52 -33.88
C LYS A 216 6.42 29.30 -34.73
N ASN A 217 6.74 28.18 -34.09
CA ASN A 217 7.22 26.97 -34.76
C ASN A 217 6.24 25.81 -34.58
N LEU A 218 4.98 26.10 -34.29
CA LEU A 218 3.95 25.10 -34.02
C LEU A 218 3.68 24.24 -35.26
N ARG A 219 3.76 22.90 -35.11
CA ARG A 219 3.60 21.93 -36.21
C ARG A 219 2.57 20.84 -35.86
N CYS A 220 1.43 21.24 -35.31
CA CYS A 220 0.32 20.34 -35.05
C CYS A 220 -0.78 20.56 -36.10
N ASP A 221 -1.16 19.50 -36.82
CA ASP A 221 -2.14 19.58 -37.91
C ASP A 221 -3.59 19.71 -37.40
N GLU A 222 -3.87 19.24 -36.18
CA GLU A 222 -5.20 19.19 -35.56
C GLU A 222 -5.41 20.22 -34.42
N ILE A 223 -4.80 21.40 -34.49
CA ILE A 223 -5.09 22.43 -33.48
C ILE A 223 -6.42 23.11 -33.84
N PRO A 224 -7.44 23.06 -32.95
CA PRO A 224 -8.64 23.85 -33.14
C PRO A 224 -8.26 25.34 -33.16
N LYS A 225 -8.83 26.11 -34.09
CA LYS A 225 -8.85 27.58 -33.99
C LYS A 225 -9.27 27.97 -32.57
N PRO A 226 -8.73 29.05 -31.98
CA PRO A 226 -9.03 29.45 -30.61
C PRO A 226 -10.55 29.51 -30.43
N VAL A 227 -11.11 28.50 -29.77
CA VAL A 227 -12.51 28.43 -29.41
C VAL A 227 -12.61 29.37 -28.21
N GLU A 228 -13.33 30.47 -28.38
CA GLU A 228 -13.83 31.25 -27.24
C GLU A 228 -14.46 30.26 -26.25
N GLU A 229 -14.06 30.32 -24.98
CA GLU A 229 -14.46 29.36 -23.96
C GLU A 229 -16.00 29.20 -23.92
N GLU A 230 -16.55 28.21 -24.62
CA GLU A 230 -17.86 27.65 -24.28
C GLU A 230 -17.67 26.75 -23.07
N LYS A 231 -17.51 27.39 -21.91
CA LYS A 231 -17.94 26.76 -20.67
C LYS A 231 -19.46 26.75 -20.71
N HIS A 232 -20.05 25.57 -20.73
CA HIS A 232 -21.12 25.20 -19.80
C HIS A 232 -21.40 23.70 -19.93
N ILE A 233 -20.70 22.89 -19.13
CA ILE A 233 -21.31 21.65 -18.65
C ILE A 233 -22.49 22.12 -17.79
N THR A 234 -23.70 21.69 -18.12
CA THR A 234 -24.88 22.07 -17.35
C THR A 234 -24.70 21.56 -15.91
N GLU A 235 -25.07 22.36 -14.92
CA GLU A 235 -24.97 21.99 -13.49
C GLU A 235 -25.56 20.61 -13.20
N LYS A 236 -26.64 20.25 -13.92
CA LYS A 236 -27.29 18.94 -13.89
C LYS A 236 -26.36 17.78 -14.27
N GLN A 237 -25.51 17.95 -15.29
CA GLN A 237 -24.61 16.91 -15.77
C GLN A 237 -23.42 16.73 -14.81
N CYS A 238 -22.88 17.82 -14.27
CA CYS A 238 -21.87 17.81 -13.22
C CYS A 238 -22.38 17.13 -11.94
N ASN A 239 -23.60 17.48 -11.49
CA ASN A 239 -24.21 16.88 -10.30
C ASN A 239 -24.51 15.38 -10.48
N THR A 240 -24.84 14.96 -11.71
CA THR A 240 -25.07 13.55 -12.03
C THR A 240 -23.78 12.75 -11.97
N GLU A 241 -22.70 13.24 -12.60
CA GLU A 241 -21.38 12.58 -12.54
C GLU A 241 -20.82 12.55 -11.12
N LYS A 242 -20.98 13.64 -10.36
CA LYS A 242 -20.59 13.72 -8.95
C LYS A 242 -21.35 12.70 -8.09
N GLY A 243 -22.66 12.54 -8.32
CA GLY A 243 -23.47 11.53 -7.62
C GLY A 243 -23.03 10.10 -7.94
N VAL A 244 -22.71 9.82 -9.21
CA VAL A 244 -22.19 8.51 -9.63
C VAL A 244 -20.84 8.22 -8.98
N LEU A 245 -19.89 9.16 -9.04
CA LEU A 245 -18.57 9.05 -8.39
C LEU A 245 -18.68 8.89 -6.87
N GLN A 246 -19.59 9.62 -6.22
CA GLN A 246 -19.83 9.51 -4.79
C GLN A 246 -20.39 8.13 -4.42
N SER A 247 -21.34 7.60 -5.21
CA SER A 247 -21.88 6.24 -4.99
C SER A 247 -20.86 5.13 -5.26
N GLN A 248 -19.93 5.35 -6.19
CA GLN A 248 -18.84 4.42 -6.50
C GLN A 248 -17.78 4.44 -5.40
N LEU A 249 -17.44 5.64 -4.89
CA LEU A 249 -16.55 5.81 -3.75
C LEU A 249 -17.14 5.18 -2.49
N GLU A 250 -18.43 5.38 -2.23
CA GLU A 250 -19.13 4.79 -1.08
C GLU A 250 -19.18 3.26 -1.18
N ARG A 251 -19.42 2.71 -2.38
CA ARG A 251 -19.28 1.26 -2.62
C ARG A 251 -17.86 0.75 -2.44
N ALA A 252 -16.86 1.44 -2.97
CA ALA A 252 -15.46 1.07 -2.81
C ALA A 252 -15.00 1.14 -1.34
N LEU A 253 -15.54 2.09 -0.56
CA LEU A 253 -15.30 2.23 0.86
C LEU A 253 -16.03 1.16 1.68
N LEU A 254 -17.23 0.73 1.27
CA LEU A 254 -17.93 -0.42 1.85
C LEU A 254 -17.20 -1.74 1.57
N ASP A 255 -16.62 -1.88 0.38
CA ASP A 255 -15.81 -3.05 0.03
C ASP A 255 -14.46 -3.06 0.78
N ALA A 256 -13.86 -1.89 0.98
CA ALA A 256 -12.63 -1.73 1.78
C ALA A 256 -12.87 -1.84 3.30
N SER A 257 -14.09 -1.57 3.78
CA SER A 257 -14.50 -1.74 5.17
C SER A 257 -15.17 -3.08 5.46
N ASN A 258 -15.31 -3.95 4.45
CA ASN A 258 -15.37 -5.40 4.62
C ASN A 258 -13.93 -5.93 4.62
N PRO A 259 -13.25 -5.99 5.78
CA PRO A 259 -12.01 -6.73 5.86
C PRO A 259 -12.35 -8.18 5.52
N VAL A 260 -11.76 -8.68 4.44
CA VAL A 260 -11.57 -10.11 4.26
C VAL A 260 -10.86 -10.60 5.53
N PHE A 261 -11.65 -11.15 6.44
CA PHE A 261 -11.31 -11.81 7.72
C PHE A 261 -10.32 -11.07 8.64
N ASN A 262 -10.85 -10.26 9.57
CA ASN A 262 -10.12 -9.87 10.78
C ASN A 262 -10.30 -10.94 11.88
N TYR A 263 -9.23 -11.22 12.63
CA TYR A 263 -9.16 -12.24 13.70
C TYR A 263 -10.14 -12.03 14.89
N SER A 264 -10.82 -10.88 14.94
CA SER A 264 -11.77 -10.50 16.00
C SER A 264 -13.24 -10.53 15.55
N ASP A 265 -13.55 -11.02 14.35
CA ASP A 265 -14.93 -11.18 13.86
C ASP A 265 -15.58 -12.43 14.49
N PRO A 266 -16.78 -12.34 15.10
CA PRO A 266 -17.50 -13.51 15.61
C PRO A 266 -17.75 -14.59 14.54
N ARG A 267 -17.81 -14.23 13.25
CA ARG A 267 -17.89 -15.18 12.13
C ARG A 267 -16.60 -15.98 11.95
N ALA A 268 -15.44 -15.34 12.15
CA ALA A 268 -14.14 -16.02 12.12
C ALA A 268 -14.00 -16.99 13.30
N VAL A 269 -14.47 -16.60 14.49
CA VAL A 269 -14.52 -17.49 15.66
C VAL A 269 -15.38 -18.72 15.38
N PHE A 270 -16.56 -18.55 14.76
CA PHE A 270 -17.42 -19.67 14.38
C PHE A 270 -16.75 -20.62 13.36
N LEU A 271 -16.05 -20.07 12.36
CA LEU A 271 -15.33 -20.88 11.36
C LEU A 271 -14.14 -21.63 11.97
N ILE A 272 -13.40 -21.01 12.89
CA ILE A 272 -12.30 -21.64 13.63
C ILE A 272 -12.85 -22.78 14.51
N LEU A 273 -13.93 -22.53 15.26
CA LEU A 273 -14.57 -23.58 16.06
C LEU A 273 -15.11 -24.73 15.19
N SER A 274 -15.73 -24.41 14.05
CA SER A 274 -16.26 -25.40 13.11
C SER A 274 -15.14 -26.26 12.48
N THR A 275 -14.00 -25.67 12.15
CA THR A 275 -12.84 -26.41 11.63
C THR A 275 -12.23 -27.31 12.69
N PHE A 276 -12.05 -26.83 13.93
CA PHE A 276 -11.61 -27.69 15.04
C PHE A 276 -12.59 -28.84 15.30
N TRP A 277 -13.89 -28.58 15.22
CA TRP A 277 -14.92 -29.62 15.37
C TRP A 277 -14.87 -30.66 14.26
N GLY A 278 -14.66 -30.24 13.01
CA GLY A 278 -14.47 -31.13 11.87
C GLY A 278 -13.22 -32.00 12.01
N ILE A 279 -12.10 -31.42 12.48
CA ILE A 279 -10.86 -32.17 12.75
C ILE A 279 -11.09 -33.18 13.88
N PHE A 280 -11.79 -32.81 14.95
CA PHE A 280 -12.11 -33.73 16.05
C PHE A 280 -12.97 -34.91 15.58
N LEU A 281 -14.03 -34.66 14.80
CA LEU A 281 -14.91 -35.71 14.28
C LEU A 281 -14.20 -36.65 13.30
N THR A 282 -13.30 -36.12 12.47
CA THR A 282 -12.51 -36.93 11.55
C THR A 282 -11.50 -37.80 12.31
N LEU A 283 -10.79 -37.26 13.29
CA LEU A 283 -9.89 -38.03 14.16
C LEU A 283 -10.65 -39.10 14.96
N PHE A 284 -11.83 -38.79 15.50
CA PHE A 284 -12.67 -39.75 16.21
C PHE A 284 -13.14 -40.89 15.31
N SER A 285 -13.54 -40.57 14.09
CA SER A 285 -13.95 -41.56 13.09
C SER A 285 -12.77 -42.44 12.66
N LEU A 286 -11.59 -41.84 12.44
CA LEU A 286 -10.36 -42.57 12.15
C LEU A 286 -9.90 -43.41 13.35
N TYR A 287 -10.07 -42.96 14.59
CA TYR A 287 -9.74 -43.76 15.78
C TYR A 287 -10.60 -45.03 15.87
N LYS A 288 -11.87 -44.97 15.46
CA LYS A 288 -12.78 -46.12 15.45
C LYS A 288 -12.51 -47.10 14.30
N ILE A 289 -12.03 -46.59 13.15
CA ILE A 289 -11.84 -47.37 11.91
C ILE A 289 -10.40 -47.87 11.74
N THR A 290 -9.41 -47.14 12.26
CA THR A 290 -7.98 -47.48 12.16
C THR A 290 -7.58 -48.32 13.38
N PRO A 291 -6.75 -49.39 13.25
CA PRO A 291 -6.37 -50.28 14.38
C PRO A 291 -5.45 -49.61 15.43
N PHE A 292 -5.41 -48.28 15.48
CA PHE A 292 -4.69 -47.49 16.48
C PHE A 292 -5.21 -47.72 17.90
N GLY A 293 -6.48 -48.08 18.09
CA GLY A 293 -7.03 -48.43 19.41
C GLY A 293 -6.32 -49.63 20.06
N VAL A 294 -5.94 -50.65 19.26
CA VAL A 294 -5.17 -51.81 19.75
C VAL A 294 -3.73 -51.43 20.07
N TRP A 295 -3.13 -50.52 19.29
CA TRP A 295 -1.77 -50.02 19.51
C TRP A 295 -1.65 -49.17 20.77
N ILE A 296 -2.60 -48.26 21.02
CA ILE A 296 -2.65 -47.43 22.24
C ILE A 296 -2.93 -48.29 23.47
N ARG A 297 -3.83 -49.27 23.38
CA ARG A 297 -4.10 -50.22 24.48
C ARG A 297 -2.85 -51.02 24.84
N ASN A 298 -2.09 -51.49 23.85
CA ASN A 298 -0.81 -52.19 24.09
C ASN A 298 0.25 -51.28 24.70
N LYS A 299 0.27 -49.99 24.36
CA LYS A 299 1.21 -49.01 24.94
C LYS A 299 0.83 -48.62 26.39
N LEU A 300 -0.47 -48.54 26.70
CA LEU A 300 -0.97 -48.30 28.06
C LEU A 300 -0.82 -49.55 28.96
N LEU A 301 -1.06 -50.76 28.43
CA LEU A 301 -0.78 -52.02 29.14
C LEU A 301 0.72 -52.18 29.46
N ARG A 302 1.61 -51.79 28.52
CA ARG A 302 3.06 -51.71 28.79
C ARG A 302 3.42 -50.71 29.88
N LYS A 303 2.63 -49.63 30.04
CA LYS A 303 2.86 -48.62 31.09
C LYS A 303 2.34 -49.07 32.46
N LYS A 304 1.28 -49.88 32.50
CA LYS A 304 0.75 -50.47 33.74
C LYS A 304 1.68 -51.52 34.36
N LEU A 305 2.45 -52.23 33.52
CA LEU A 305 3.53 -53.14 33.96
C LEU A 305 4.77 -52.42 34.52
N THR A 306 4.91 -51.11 34.34
CA THR A 306 6.03 -50.33 34.87
C THR A 306 5.70 -49.61 36.19
N GLU A 307 4.47 -49.75 36.68
CA GLU A 307 3.93 -49.06 37.86
C GLU A 307 3.45 -50.04 38.96
N ASP A 308 3.86 -51.30 38.91
CA ASP A 308 3.73 -52.25 40.03
C ASP A 308 5.08 -52.95 40.22
N ASN A 309 6.02 -52.24 40.85
CA ASN A 309 7.13 -52.84 41.59
C ASN A 309 6.95 -52.39 43.04
N PHE A 310 6.02 -53.03 43.73
CA PHE A 310 6.07 -53.17 45.19
C PHE A 310 6.24 -54.65 45.47
N ASP A 311 7.27 -54.95 46.27
CA ASP A 311 7.60 -56.26 46.79
C ASP A 311 6.38 -56.97 47.38
N GLU A 312 6.00 -58.10 46.79
CA GLU A 312 5.34 -59.16 47.53
C GLU A 312 5.94 -60.50 47.13
N ALA A 313 6.10 -61.34 48.15
CA ALA A 313 7.02 -62.44 48.23
C ALA A 313 6.76 -63.58 47.22
N VAL A 314 7.88 -64.17 46.81
CA VAL A 314 8.11 -65.58 46.48
C VAL A 314 6.89 -66.50 46.69
N ASP A 315 6.40 -67.08 45.60
CA ASP A 315 6.30 -68.55 45.49
C ASP A 315 6.25 -69.01 44.03
N ASP A 316 6.82 -70.20 43.87
CA ASP A 316 7.39 -70.87 42.71
C ASP A 316 6.35 -71.42 41.71
N GLU A 317 6.62 -71.33 40.39
CA GLU A 317 6.58 -72.52 39.51
C GLU A 317 6.95 -72.22 38.03
N SER A 318 8.14 -72.71 37.67
CA SER A 318 8.52 -73.37 36.41
C SER A 318 8.63 -72.56 35.10
N ILE A 319 9.89 -72.28 34.81
CA ILE A 319 10.50 -72.02 33.51
C ILE A 319 10.36 -73.27 32.62
N TYR A 320 9.78 -73.11 31.42
CA TYR A 320 10.27 -73.80 30.23
C TYR A 320 10.52 -72.78 29.13
N ASP A 321 11.76 -72.29 29.15
CA ASP A 321 12.43 -71.65 28.03
C ASP A 321 12.92 -72.75 27.07
N TYR A 322 12.60 -72.61 25.79
CA TYR A 322 13.46 -73.19 24.74
C TYR A 322 13.74 -72.14 23.68
N SER A 323 14.50 -71.12 24.09
CA SER A 323 15.39 -70.37 23.21
C SER A 323 16.72 -71.13 23.08
N GLY A 324 16.75 -72.11 22.17
CA GLY A 324 17.98 -72.77 21.75
C GLY A 324 18.36 -72.31 20.34
N SER A 325 19.39 -71.48 20.26
CA SER A 325 20.00 -71.01 19.01
C SER A 325 20.43 -72.17 18.11
N MET A 326 20.04 -72.13 16.84
CA MET A 326 20.63 -72.96 15.79
C MET A 326 21.15 -72.08 14.67
N ASN A 327 22.47 -71.85 14.69
CA ASN A 327 23.25 -71.76 13.47
C ASN A 327 24.46 -72.67 13.62
N THR A 328 24.34 -73.90 13.13
CA THR A 328 25.48 -74.74 12.72
C THR A 328 24.95 -75.79 11.75
N ASN A 329 25.54 -75.84 10.57
CA ASN A 329 25.27 -76.84 9.54
C ASN A 329 25.49 -78.26 10.07
N MET A 330 24.53 -79.17 9.89
CA MET A 330 24.84 -80.59 9.79
C MET A 330 23.78 -81.33 8.98
N GLN A 331 24.28 -82.09 8.00
CA GLN A 331 23.55 -82.94 7.06
C GLN A 331 22.80 -84.09 7.76
N ASN A 332 21.73 -84.54 7.10
CA ASN A 332 21.13 -85.89 7.13
C ASN A 332 20.83 -86.52 8.50
N LEU A 333 19.53 -86.63 8.84
CA LEU A 333 18.89 -87.76 9.55
C LEU A 333 17.42 -87.37 9.75
N GLU A 334 16.55 -87.75 8.83
CA GLU A 334 15.69 -88.94 8.90
C GLU A 334 14.62 -88.83 10.00
N TYR A 335 13.38 -88.69 9.53
CA TYR A 335 12.17 -88.47 10.31
C TYR A 335 11.89 -89.63 11.28
N ASN A 336 11.40 -89.32 12.48
CA ASN A 336 10.54 -90.26 13.21
C ASN A 336 9.45 -89.51 14.00
N ILE A 337 8.21 -89.80 13.63
CA ILE A 337 6.98 -89.32 14.23
C ILE A 337 6.62 -90.29 15.36
N SER A 338 6.34 -89.81 16.56
CA SER A 338 5.64 -90.59 17.59
C SER A 338 4.26 -89.99 17.84
N TYR A 339 3.24 -90.79 17.59
CA TYR A 339 1.82 -90.46 17.64
C TYR A 339 1.33 -90.25 19.08
N ASN A 340 0.46 -89.26 19.27
CA ASN A 340 -0.26 -89.01 20.51
C ASN A 340 -1.48 -89.94 20.55
N SER A 341 -1.74 -90.63 21.66
CA SER A 341 -3.05 -91.22 21.92
C SER A 341 -3.42 -91.06 23.39
N ASP A 342 -4.43 -90.24 23.64
CA ASP A 342 -5.19 -90.15 24.88
C ASP A 342 -5.68 -91.53 25.32
N TRP A 343 -5.64 -91.83 26.62
CA TRP A 343 -6.69 -92.60 27.32
C TRP A 343 -6.52 -92.54 28.84
N SER A 344 -7.57 -92.11 29.53
CA SER A 344 -7.77 -92.23 30.99
C SER A 344 -8.49 -93.55 31.31
N PRO A 345 -8.30 -94.13 32.51
CA PRO A 345 -9.48 -94.21 33.37
C PRO A 345 -9.20 -94.03 34.87
N SER A 346 -10.24 -93.52 35.51
CA SER A 346 -10.56 -93.51 36.93
C SER A 346 -10.35 -94.84 37.66
N GLN A 347 -9.68 -94.83 38.81
CA GLN A 347 -10.28 -94.93 40.15
C GLN A 347 -9.24 -94.70 41.25
#